data_AF-A0A251XGV9-F1
#
_entry.id   AF-A0A251XGV9-F1
#
_cell.length_a   1.000
_cell.length_b   1.000
_cell.length_c   1.000
_cell.angle_alpha   90.00
_cell.angle_beta   90.00
_cell.angle_gamma   90.00
#
_symmetry.space_group_name_H-M   'P 1'
#
loop_
_entity.id
_entity.type
_entity.pdbx_description
1 polymer ?
#
loop_
_entity_poly.entity_id
_entity_poly.type
_entity_poly.pdbx_seq_one_letter_code
_entity_poly.pdbx_strand_id
1 'polypeptide(L)'
;MFQQLPTAGLPPDLTTWADYERLVGDMTHVGVIDHHSELRWDIRPAPKWGTLETRVFDGVSTLGEIASLAALVQCLVHDMSAALDRGEELPRMQPWFVRENKWRAARYGMDAIIIQDAAGDEALVGDDTRALVERLSSTADALGCEAELRGILDIVDRGASYQRQLRVAEENDGALAPVVTHLVEELRSGLGR
;
A
#
# COMPACT_ATOMS: atom_id res chain seq x y z
N MET A 1 -0.05 10.78 12.11
CA MET A 1 1.00 10.83 13.16
C MET A 1 2.39 11.08 12.58
N PHE A 2 2.88 10.31 11.60
CA PHE A 2 4.27 10.44 11.13
C PHE A 2 4.56 11.55 10.11
N GLN A 3 3.58 12.13 9.40
CA GLN A 3 3.83 13.21 8.43
C GLN A 3 4.47 14.49 9.02
N GLN A 4 4.54 14.60 10.34
CA GLN A 4 5.24 15.70 11.02
C GLN A 4 6.76 15.47 11.13
N LEU A 5 7.25 14.27 10.80
CA LEU A 5 8.66 13.94 10.80
C LEU A 5 9.25 14.16 9.39
N PRO A 6 10.40 14.85 9.26
CA PRO A 6 11.05 15.10 7.97
C PRO A 6 11.39 13.82 7.19
N THR A 7 11.57 12.70 7.88
CA THR A 7 11.96 11.41 7.31
C THR A 7 10.78 10.48 7.04
N ALA A 8 9.54 10.97 7.12
CA ALA A 8 8.34 10.17 6.98
C ALA A 8 7.51 10.51 5.74
N GLY A 9 6.81 9.51 5.21
CA GLY A 9 5.90 9.65 4.08
C GLY A 9 6.48 9.12 2.78
N LEU A 10 6.11 9.74 1.65
CA LEU A 10 6.54 9.27 0.34
C LEU A 10 8.07 9.39 0.23
N PRO A 11 8.76 8.34 -0.28
CA PRO A 11 10.18 8.46 -0.57
C PRO A 11 10.43 9.55 -1.63
N PRO A 12 11.61 10.17 -1.63
CA PRO A 12 12.02 11.05 -2.73
C PRO A 12 12.10 10.25 -4.04
N ASP A 13 12.04 10.95 -5.18
CA ASP A 13 12.25 10.32 -6.48
C ASP A 13 13.74 9.95 -6.61
N LEU A 14 14.03 8.65 -6.64
CA LEU A 14 15.36 8.07 -6.73
C LEU A 14 15.42 7.21 -7.99
N THR A 15 16.40 7.46 -8.86
CA THR A 15 16.52 6.74 -10.13
C THR A 15 17.57 5.64 -10.06
N THR A 16 18.58 5.78 -9.19
CA THR A 16 19.66 4.79 -9.06
C THR A 16 19.93 4.43 -7.61
N TRP A 17 20.55 3.27 -7.39
CA TRP A 17 21.05 2.87 -6.08
C TRP A 17 22.05 3.88 -5.50
N ALA A 18 22.89 4.48 -6.34
CA ALA A 18 23.85 5.50 -5.92
C ALA A 18 23.17 6.77 -5.40
N ASP A 19 21.98 7.11 -5.88
CA ASP A 19 21.19 8.22 -5.34
C ASP A 19 20.67 7.91 -3.94
N TYR A 20 20.22 6.68 -3.72
CA TYR A 20 19.83 6.19 -2.39
C TYR A 20 21.02 6.21 -1.43
N GLU A 21 22.17 5.66 -1.81
CA GLU A 21 23.37 5.61 -0.97
C GLU A 21 23.86 7.01 -0.58
N ARG A 22 23.88 7.94 -1.54
CA ARG A 22 24.25 9.33 -1.29
C ARG A 22 23.30 10.00 -0.31
N LEU A 23 21.99 9.84 -0.51
CA LEU A 23 21.00 10.43 0.37
C LEU A 23 21.06 9.87 1.79
N VAL A 24 21.24 8.56 1.95
CA VAL A 24 21.44 7.93 3.27
C VAL A 24 22.74 8.42 3.91
N GLY A 25 23.82 8.51 3.13
CA GLY A 25 25.11 9.03 3.58
C GLY A 25 25.00 10.47 4.09
N ASP A 26 24.33 11.34 3.33
CA ASP A 26 24.10 12.73 3.69
C ASP A 26 23.28 12.83 4.99
N MET A 27 22.16 12.11 5.10
CA MET A 27 21.31 12.10 6.30
C MET A 27 22.04 11.59 7.54
N THR A 28 22.92 10.59 7.37
CA THR A 28 23.75 10.06 8.46
C THR A 28 24.81 11.09 8.87
N HIS A 29 25.46 11.71 7.88
CA HIS A 29 26.51 12.71 8.12
C HIS A 29 26.00 13.91 8.91
N VAL A 30 24.79 14.40 8.61
CA VAL A 30 24.18 15.53 9.32
C VAL A 30 23.43 15.14 10.60
N GLY A 31 23.41 13.85 10.96
CA GLY A 31 22.78 13.35 12.19
C GLY A 31 21.25 13.35 12.16
N VAL A 32 20.63 13.27 10.97
CA VAL A 32 19.17 13.14 10.82
C VAL A 32 18.71 11.71 11.12
N ILE A 33 19.56 10.73 10.81
CA ILE A 33 19.38 9.31 11.15
C ILE A 33 20.70 8.73 11.65
N ASP A 34 20.62 7.75 12.55
CA ASP A 34 21.80 6.96 12.94
C ASP A 34 21.97 5.75 12.00
N HIS A 35 20.86 5.20 11.52
CA HIS A 35 20.80 4.02 10.67
C HIS A 35 19.73 4.14 9.58
N HIS A 36 19.96 3.52 8.42
CA HIS A 36 18.99 3.50 7.29
C HIS A 36 17.59 2.99 7.69
N SER A 37 17.50 2.16 8.73
CA SER A 37 16.23 1.68 9.29
C SER A 37 15.36 2.78 9.93
N GLU A 38 15.90 3.98 10.13
CA GLU A 38 15.17 5.13 10.67
C GLU A 38 14.47 5.98 9.60
N LEU A 39 14.68 5.66 8.32
CA LEU A 39 13.85 6.18 7.23
C LEU A 39 12.41 5.68 7.41
N ARG A 40 11.49 6.58 7.76
CA ARG A 40 10.07 6.27 8.00
C ARG A 40 9.23 6.43 6.73
N TRP A 41 9.83 6.07 5.59
CA TRP A 41 9.15 6.13 4.32
C TRP A 41 8.07 5.05 4.20
N ASP A 42 7.05 5.38 3.40
CA ASP A 42 5.93 4.51 3.05
C ASP A 42 6.41 3.23 2.35
N ILE A 43 7.41 3.37 1.48
CA ILE A 43 8.09 2.29 0.79
C ILE A 43 9.59 2.59 0.87
N ARG A 44 10.40 1.61 1.25
CA ARG A 44 11.86 1.80 1.36
C ARG A 44 12.66 0.55 0.99
N PRO A 45 13.88 0.71 0.48
CA PRO A 45 14.85 -0.38 0.43
C PRO A 45 15.21 -0.87 1.83
N ALA A 46 15.39 -2.18 1.98
CA ALA A 46 15.98 -2.83 3.14
C ALA A 46 17.26 -3.58 2.72
N PRO A 47 18.42 -2.89 2.63
CA PRO A 47 19.66 -3.45 2.10
C PRO A 47 20.11 -4.72 2.84
N LYS A 48 19.85 -4.81 4.16
CA LYS A 48 20.16 -5.98 4.97
C LYS A 48 19.56 -7.28 4.42
N TRP A 49 18.38 -7.19 3.81
CA TRP A 49 17.62 -8.35 3.33
C TRP A 49 17.56 -8.44 1.81
N GLY A 50 17.99 -7.39 1.10
CA GLY A 50 17.83 -7.30 -0.36
C GLY A 50 16.36 -7.17 -0.77
N THR A 51 15.53 -6.52 0.04
CA THR A 51 14.09 -6.40 -0.19
C THR A 51 13.63 -4.95 -0.31
N LEU A 52 12.43 -4.77 -0.86
CA LEU A 52 11.65 -3.54 -0.76
C LEU A 52 10.59 -3.73 0.32
N GLU A 53 10.56 -2.86 1.33
CA GLU A 53 9.58 -2.90 2.42
C GLU A 53 8.42 -1.94 2.13
N THR A 54 7.22 -2.49 1.92
CA THR A 54 5.97 -1.72 1.78
C THR A 54 5.30 -1.56 3.15
N ARG A 55 5.07 -0.31 3.57
CA ARG A 55 4.68 0.06 4.94
C ARG A 55 3.45 0.99 4.97
N VAL A 56 2.64 0.95 3.92
CA VAL A 56 1.47 1.83 3.74
C VAL A 56 0.19 1.29 4.37
N PHE A 57 0.11 -0.02 4.60
CA PHE A 57 -1.10 -0.66 5.11
C PHE A 57 -1.22 -0.53 6.63
N ASP A 58 -2.44 -0.25 7.09
CA ASP A 58 -2.83 -0.43 8.48
C ASP A 58 -2.91 -1.92 8.85
N GLY A 59 -3.06 -2.21 10.14
CA GLY A 59 -3.38 -3.56 10.58
C GLY A 59 -4.76 -3.99 10.11
N VAL A 60 -4.82 -5.02 9.26
CA VAL A 60 -6.08 -5.65 8.82
C VAL A 60 -6.45 -6.83 9.72
N SER A 61 -7.76 -7.08 9.85
CA SER A 61 -8.29 -7.98 10.87
C SER A 61 -8.35 -9.46 10.45
N THR A 62 -8.09 -9.82 9.19
CA THR A 62 -8.17 -11.21 8.72
C THR A 62 -6.91 -11.67 7.98
N LEU A 63 -6.53 -12.95 8.11
CA LEU A 63 -5.41 -13.51 7.33
C LEU A 63 -5.64 -13.45 5.82
N GLY A 64 -6.89 -13.62 5.38
CA GLY A 64 -7.25 -13.52 3.96
C GLY A 64 -6.94 -12.13 3.40
N GLU A 65 -7.33 -11.07 4.10
CA GLU A 65 -7.01 -9.70 3.69
C GLU A 65 -5.48 -9.44 3.71
N ILE A 66 -4.76 -9.96 4.70
CA ILE A 66 -3.28 -9.88 4.73
C ILE A 66 -2.67 -10.54 3.49
N ALA A 67 -3.12 -11.76 3.16
CA ALA A 67 -2.64 -12.50 2.00
C ALA A 67 -2.95 -11.75 0.69
N SER A 68 -4.14 -11.17 0.56
CA SER A 68 -4.52 -10.38 -0.61
C SER A 68 -3.67 -9.12 -0.78
N LEU A 69 -3.44 -8.37 0.29
CA LEU A 69 -2.58 -7.18 0.24
C LEU A 69 -1.13 -7.56 -0.09
N ALA A 70 -0.63 -8.69 0.45
CA ALA A 70 0.70 -9.20 0.13
C ALA A 70 0.81 -9.62 -1.35
N ALA A 71 -0.18 -10.35 -1.88
CA ALA A 71 -0.22 -10.76 -3.27
C ALA A 71 -0.29 -9.56 -4.22
N LEU A 72 -1.08 -8.52 -3.90
CA LEU A 72 -1.13 -7.27 -4.66
C LEU A 72 0.25 -6.60 -4.75
N VAL A 73 0.94 -6.43 -3.62
CA VAL A 73 2.29 -5.83 -3.60
C VAL A 73 3.28 -6.69 -4.38
N GLN A 74 3.25 -8.01 -4.19
CA GLN A 74 4.13 -8.94 -4.89
C GLN A 74 3.93 -8.87 -6.41
N CYS A 75 2.67 -8.88 -6.87
CA CYS A 75 2.36 -8.78 -8.29
C CYS A 75 2.80 -7.44 -8.88
N LEU A 76 2.51 -6.33 -8.20
CA LEU A 76 2.96 -4.99 -8.61
C LEU A 76 4.47 -4.91 -8.77
N VAL A 77 5.22 -5.38 -7.77
CA VAL A 77 6.70 -5.33 -7.79
C VAL A 77 7.24 -6.23 -8.89
N HIS A 78 6.71 -7.44 -9.05
CA HIS A 78 7.15 -8.36 -10.10
C HIS A 78 6.87 -7.82 -11.50
N ASP A 79 5.65 -7.31 -11.74
CA ASP A 79 5.24 -6.71 -13.02
C ASP A 79 6.14 -5.51 -13.40
N MET A 80 6.37 -4.59 -12.46
CA MET A 80 7.25 -3.44 -12.68
C MET A 80 8.72 -3.86 -12.90
N SER A 81 9.21 -4.84 -12.13
CA SER A 81 10.58 -5.36 -12.32
C SER A 81 10.74 -6.01 -13.69
N ALA A 82 9.77 -6.83 -14.11
CA ALA A 82 9.80 -7.50 -15.40
C ALA A 82 9.71 -6.49 -16.56
N ALA A 83 8.95 -5.40 -16.41
CA ALA A 83 8.90 -4.31 -17.37
C ALA A 83 10.27 -3.63 -17.53
N LEU A 84 10.95 -3.33 -16.42
CA LEU A 84 12.31 -2.79 -16.45
C LEU A 84 13.31 -3.75 -17.12
N ASP A 85 13.23 -5.05 -16.85
CA ASP A 85 14.09 -6.06 -17.48
C ASP A 85 13.88 -6.16 -19.00
N ARG A 86 12.68 -5.81 -19.49
CA ARG A 86 12.38 -5.69 -20.92
C ARG A 86 12.81 -4.35 -21.54
N GLY A 87 13.35 -3.43 -20.74
CA GLY A 87 13.75 -2.09 -21.16
C GLY A 87 12.57 -1.13 -21.32
N GLU A 88 11.43 -1.42 -20.71
CA GLU A 88 10.27 -0.53 -20.71
C GLU A 88 10.45 0.60 -19.69
N GLU A 89 9.91 1.78 -20.02
CA GLU A 89 9.81 2.86 -19.05
C GLU A 89 8.57 2.65 -18.17
N LEU A 90 8.76 2.74 -16.85
CA LEU A 90 7.63 2.69 -15.92
C LEU A 90 6.81 3.98 -15.98
N PRO A 91 5.48 3.90 -15.80
CA PRO A 91 4.63 5.09 -15.70
C PRO A 91 5.11 6.02 -14.58
N ARG A 92 5.21 7.32 -14.89
CA ARG A 92 5.56 8.36 -13.92
C ARG A 92 4.44 9.38 -13.83
N MET A 93 4.12 9.78 -12.61
CA MET A 93 3.20 10.89 -12.33
C MET A 93 3.97 12.07 -11.73
N GLN A 94 3.37 13.26 -11.82
CA GLN A 94 3.89 14.43 -11.12
C GLN A 94 3.99 14.11 -9.61
N PRO A 95 5.07 14.47 -8.90
CA PRO A 95 5.22 14.14 -7.47
C PRO A 95 4.07 14.67 -6.60
N TRP A 96 3.42 15.76 -7.03
CA TRP A 96 2.27 16.30 -6.32
C TRP A 96 0.98 15.51 -6.57
N PHE A 97 0.82 14.82 -7.72
CA PHE A 97 -0.27 13.86 -7.94
C PHE A 97 -0.16 12.68 -6.98
N VAL A 98 1.04 12.11 -6.82
CA VAL A 98 1.27 10.98 -5.90
C VAL A 98 0.95 11.40 -4.46
N ARG A 99 1.37 12.60 -4.05
CA ARG A 99 1.06 13.15 -2.72
C ARG A 99 -0.44 13.40 -2.53
N GLU A 100 -1.11 13.94 -3.55
CA GLU A 100 -2.56 14.16 -3.53
C GLU A 100 -3.32 12.84 -3.42
N ASN A 101 -2.98 11.84 -4.25
CA ASN A 101 -3.60 10.51 -4.20
C ASN A 101 -3.44 9.86 -2.84
N LYS A 102 -2.24 9.96 -2.22
CA LYS A 102 -2.03 9.48 -0.85
C LYS A 102 -2.98 10.15 0.14
N TRP A 103 -3.15 11.48 0.04
CA TRP A 103 -4.05 12.21 0.91
C TRP A 103 -5.52 11.84 0.67
N ARG A 104 -5.96 11.76 -0.59
CA ARG A 104 -7.32 11.37 -0.97
C ARG A 104 -7.65 9.97 -0.47
N ALA A 105 -6.76 9.00 -0.67
CA ALA A 105 -6.91 7.63 -0.17
C ALA A 105 -7.02 7.60 1.36
N ALA A 106 -6.15 8.33 2.08
CA ALA A 106 -6.20 8.38 3.54
C ALA A 106 -7.45 9.10 4.08
N ARG A 107 -7.98 10.10 3.36
CA ARG A 107 -9.11 10.92 3.81
C ARG A 107 -10.47 10.33 3.46
N TYR A 108 -10.60 9.73 2.27
CA TYR A 108 -11.87 9.27 1.70
C TYR A 108 -11.95 7.74 1.57
N GLY A 109 -10.84 7.02 1.77
CA GLY A 109 -10.83 5.56 1.68
C GLY A 109 -11.31 5.08 0.32
N MET A 110 -12.26 4.13 0.31
CA MET A 110 -12.82 3.52 -0.89
C MET A 110 -13.69 4.46 -1.73
N ASP A 111 -14.05 5.63 -1.20
CA ASP A 111 -14.80 6.67 -1.92
C ASP A 111 -13.87 7.71 -2.56
N ALA A 112 -12.54 7.50 -2.51
CA ALA A 112 -11.58 8.40 -3.12
C ALA A 112 -11.67 8.38 -4.65
N ILE A 113 -11.61 9.57 -5.27
CA ILE A 113 -11.32 9.74 -6.69
C ILE A 113 -9.82 9.98 -6.82
N ILE A 114 -9.10 9.12 -7.52
CA ILE A 114 -7.64 9.19 -7.66
C ILE A 114 -7.25 9.60 -9.07
N ILE A 115 -6.11 10.27 -9.18
CA ILE A 115 -5.47 10.61 -10.45
C ILE A 115 -4.74 9.35 -10.96
N GLN A 116 -5.07 8.88 -12.15
CA GLN A 116 -4.60 7.59 -12.69
C GLN A 116 -3.27 7.70 -13.43
N ASP A 117 -2.99 8.85 -14.05
CA ASP A 117 -1.85 8.99 -14.95
C ASP A 117 -1.25 10.41 -15.02
N ALA A 118 -0.28 10.57 -15.92
CA ALA A 118 0.40 11.85 -16.15
C ALA A 118 -0.46 12.90 -16.89
N ALA A 119 -1.52 12.47 -17.59
CA ALA A 119 -2.47 13.36 -18.24
C ALA A 119 -3.45 13.98 -17.22
N GLY A 120 -3.57 13.36 -16.04
CA GLY A 120 -4.45 13.81 -14.98
C GLY A 120 -5.85 13.21 -15.07
N ASP A 121 -6.00 12.10 -15.78
CA ASP A 121 -7.27 11.36 -15.83
C ASP A 121 -7.61 10.83 -14.43
N GLU A 122 -8.89 10.76 -14.09
CA GLU A 122 -9.36 10.41 -12.75
C GLU A 122 -10.35 9.25 -12.77
N ALA A 123 -10.30 8.41 -11.74
CA ALA A 123 -11.28 7.35 -11.50
C ALA A 123 -11.56 7.15 -10.01
N LEU A 124 -12.69 6.51 -9.72
CA LEU A 124 -12.97 6.00 -8.39
C LEU A 124 -11.91 4.92 -8.04
N VAL A 125 -11.33 4.98 -6.84
CA VAL A 125 -10.28 4.05 -6.42
C VAL A 125 -10.72 2.59 -6.49
N GLY A 126 -12.00 2.30 -6.22
CA GLY A 126 -12.55 0.96 -6.38
C GLY A 126 -12.50 0.47 -7.82
N ASP A 127 -12.83 1.32 -8.79
CA ASP A 127 -12.83 0.94 -10.22
C ASP A 127 -11.40 0.80 -10.75
N ASP A 128 -10.51 1.72 -10.37
CA ASP A 128 -9.08 1.63 -10.68
C ASP A 128 -8.46 0.36 -10.10
N THR A 129 -8.79 0.02 -8.85
CA THR A 129 -8.31 -1.20 -8.18
C THR A 129 -8.79 -2.46 -8.91
N ARG A 130 -10.04 -2.51 -9.38
CA ARG A 130 -10.54 -3.65 -10.17
C ARG A 130 -9.79 -3.80 -11.50
N ALA A 131 -9.58 -2.69 -12.20
CA ALA A 131 -8.79 -2.68 -13.43
C ALA A 131 -7.34 -3.11 -13.19
N LEU A 132 -6.76 -2.70 -12.06
CA LEU A 132 -5.42 -3.08 -11.64
C LEU A 132 -5.31 -4.59 -11.36
N VAL A 133 -6.28 -5.17 -10.65
CA VAL A 133 -6.32 -6.62 -10.40
C VAL A 133 -6.37 -7.39 -11.72
N GLU A 134 -7.21 -6.97 -12.66
CA GLU A 134 -7.31 -7.62 -13.97
C GLU A 134 -6.00 -7.54 -14.76
N ARG A 135 -5.36 -6.36 -14.75
CA ARG A 135 -4.05 -6.15 -15.39
C ARG A 135 -2.96 -7.06 -14.82
N LEU A 136 -3.02 -7.37 -13.53
CA LEU A 136 -2.05 -8.20 -12.82
C LEU A 136 -2.39 -9.70 -12.85
N SER A 137 -3.49 -10.12 -13.49
CA SER A 137 -3.93 -11.52 -13.51
C SER A 137 -2.86 -12.49 -14.03
N SER A 138 -2.16 -12.14 -15.11
CA SER A 138 -1.10 -12.99 -15.68
C SER A 138 0.13 -13.08 -14.76
N THR A 139 0.45 -12.00 -14.05
CA THR A 139 1.51 -11.98 -13.05
C THR A 139 1.15 -12.86 -11.86
N ALA A 140 -0.10 -12.80 -11.40
CA ALA A 140 -0.57 -13.62 -10.29
C ALA A 140 -0.59 -15.11 -10.63
N ASP A 141 -0.97 -15.47 -11.86
CA ASP A 141 -0.88 -16.85 -12.37
C ASP A 141 0.58 -17.35 -12.32
N ALA A 142 1.50 -16.58 -12.89
CA ALA A 142 2.93 -16.93 -12.91
C ALA A 142 3.54 -17.07 -11.50
N LEU A 143 3.03 -16.32 -10.52
CA LEU A 143 3.46 -16.37 -9.12
C LEU A 143 2.68 -17.36 -8.26
N GLY A 144 1.61 -17.96 -8.79
CA GLY A 144 0.73 -18.89 -8.07
C GLY A 144 -0.07 -18.24 -6.94
N CYS A 145 -0.45 -16.96 -7.07
CA CYS A 145 -1.18 -16.20 -6.05
C CYS A 145 -2.49 -15.58 -6.57
N GLU A 146 -3.10 -16.18 -7.60
CA GLU A 146 -4.36 -15.69 -8.21
C GLU A 146 -5.51 -15.58 -7.21
N ALA A 147 -5.65 -16.58 -6.32
CA ALA A 147 -6.72 -16.62 -5.34
C ALA A 147 -6.58 -15.47 -4.34
N GLU A 148 -5.35 -15.22 -3.87
CA GLU A 148 -5.02 -14.14 -2.96
C GLU A 148 -5.23 -12.78 -3.64
N LEU A 149 -4.74 -12.59 -4.88
CA LEU A 149 -4.93 -11.33 -5.60
C LEU A 149 -6.42 -11.03 -5.81
N ARG A 150 -7.24 -12.03 -6.19
CA ARG A 150 -8.68 -11.85 -6.33
C ARG A 150 -9.39 -11.47 -5.03
N GLY A 151 -8.82 -11.81 -3.87
CA GLY A 151 -9.33 -11.35 -2.58
C GLY A 151 -9.28 -9.83 -2.40
N ILE A 152 -8.53 -9.08 -3.24
CA ILE A 152 -8.65 -7.62 -3.30
C ILE A 152 -10.05 -7.21 -3.76
N LEU A 153 -10.63 -7.89 -4.75
CA LEU A 153 -11.98 -7.60 -5.24
C LEU A 153 -13.02 -7.80 -4.14
N ASP A 154 -12.84 -8.84 -3.32
CA ASP A 154 -13.66 -9.09 -2.15
C ASP A 154 -13.62 -7.94 -1.14
N ILE A 155 -12.44 -7.34 -0.91
CA ILE A 155 -12.29 -6.17 -0.03
C ILE A 155 -13.05 -4.98 -0.61
N VAL A 156 -12.94 -4.75 -1.92
CA VAL A 156 -13.63 -3.64 -2.59
C VAL A 156 -15.16 -3.83 -2.54
N ASP A 157 -15.65 -5.04 -2.76
CA ASP A 157 -17.09 -5.31 -2.87
C ASP A 157 -17.79 -5.46 -1.51
N ARG A 158 -17.14 -6.09 -0.51
CA ARG A 158 -17.70 -6.28 0.83
C ARG A 158 -17.46 -5.09 1.76
N GLY A 159 -16.52 -4.22 1.38
CA GLY A 159 -16.06 -3.07 2.15
C GLY A 159 -14.81 -3.37 2.97
N ALA A 160 -13.89 -2.41 2.97
CA ALA A 160 -12.63 -2.47 3.70
C ALA A 160 -12.86 -2.53 5.22
N SER A 161 -11.85 -3.02 5.96
CA SER A 161 -11.93 -3.19 7.42
C SER A 161 -12.41 -1.91 8.14
N TYR A 162 -11.95 -0.73 7.74
CA TYR A 162 -12.39 0.53 8.36
C TYR A 162 -13.91 0.78 8.17
N GLN A 163 -14.50 0.40 7.03
CA GLN A 163 -15.94 0.57 6.77
C GLN A 163 -16.75 -0.36 7.67
N ARG A 164 -16.25 -1.57 7.95
CA ARG A 164 -16.88 -2.51 8.88
C ARG A 164 -16.77 -2.01 10.32
N GLN A 165 -15.61 -1.48 10.71
CA GLN A 165 -15.41 -0.85 12.02
C GLN A 165 -16.33 0.36 12.25
N LEU A 166 -16.48 1.23 11.24
CA LEU A 166 -17.39 2.38 11.31
C LEU A 166 -18.84 1.94 11.48
N ARG A 167 -19.28 0.92 10.72
CA ARG A 167 -20.63 0.36 10.84
C ARG A 167 -20.90 -0.17 12.25
N VAL A 168 -19.97 -0.94 12.82
CA VAL A 168 -20.09 -1.44 14.20
C VAL A 168 -20.15 -0.29 15.21
N ALA A 169 -19.34 0.75 15.03
CA ALA A 169 -19.38 1.93 15.89
C ALA A 169 -20.75 2.63 15.79
N GLU A 170 -21.26 2.85 14.58
CA GLU A 170 -22.57 3.49 14.34
C GLU A 170 -23.73 2.68 14.94
N GLU A 171 -23.72 1.36 14.79
CA GLU A 171 -24.72 0.45 15.37
C GLU A 171 -24.69 0.42 16.91
N ASN A 172 -23.61 0.91 17.53
CA ASN A 172 -23.40 0.92 18.98
C ASN A 172 -23.21 2.35 19.53
N ASP A 173 -23.87 3.36 18.93
CA ASP A 173 -23.86 4.75 19.39
C ASP A 173 -22.45 5.34 19.60
N GLY A 174 -21.49 4.92 18.78
CA GLY A 174 -20.09 5.34 18.83
C GLY A 174 -19.22 4.61 19.87
N ALA A 175 -19.74 3.57 20.54
CA ALA A 175 -18.97 2.79 21.50
C ALA A 175 -17.84 2.00 20.82
N LEU A 176 -16.61 2.11 21.34
CA LEU A 176 -15.43 1.46 20.77
C LEU A 176 -15.20 0.03 21.25
N ALA A 177 -15.73 -0.36 22.41
CA ALA A 177 -15.58 -1.72 22.93
C ALA A 177 -16.21 -2.80 22.01
N PRO A 178 -17.40 -2.57 21.40
CA PRO A 178 -17.93 -3.44 20.35
C PRO A 178 -17.02 -3.54 19.13
N VAL A 179 -16.40 -2.44 18.69
CA VAL A 179 -15.46 -2.43 17.54
C VAL A 179 -14.25 -3.32 17.81
N VAL A 180 -13.66 -3.22 19.01
CA VAL A 180 -12.53 -4.09 19.40
C VAL A 180 -12.94 -5.56 19.44
N THR A 181 -14.12 -5.85 20.01
CA THR A 181 -14.67 -7.21 20.05
C THR A 181 -14.85 -7.76 18.63
N HIS A 182 -15.41 -6.97 17.73
CA HIS A 182 -15.59 -7.31 16.32
C HIS A 182 -14.27 -7.66 15.63
N LEU A 183 -13.23 -6.83 15.80
CA LEU A 183 -11.91 -7.08 15.20
C LEU A 183 -11.26 -8.37 15.72
N VAL A 184 -11.45 -8.70 17.01
CA VAL A 184 -10.97 -9.95 17.60
C VAL A 184 -11.71 -11.16 17.01
N GLU A 185 -13.02 -11.04 16.77
CA GLU A 185 -13.83 -12.09 16.16
C GLU A 185 -13.48 -12.30 14.68
N GLU A 186 -13.27 -11.23 13.92
CA GLU A 186 -12.77 -11.28 12.55
C GLU A 186 -11.42 -12.00 12.47
N LEU A 187 -10.49 -11.69 13.37
CA LEU A 187 -9.19 -12.37 13.40
C LEU A 187 -9.34 -13.86 13.70
N ARG A 188 -10.15 -14.22 14.70
CA ARG A 188 -10.37 -15.63 15.07
C ARG A 188 -11.05 -16.41 13.94
N SER A 189 -12.03 -15.82 13.26
CA SER A 189 -12.73 -16.47 12.15
C SER A 189 -11.84 -16.61 10.92
N GLY A 190 -11.02 -15.59 10.63
CA GLY A 190 -10.10 -15.56 9.49
C GLY A 190 -8.88 -16.48 9.63
N LEU A 191 -8.56 -16.95 10.84
CA LEU A 191 -7.51 -17.97 11.06
C LEU A 191 -7.93 -19.38 10.62
N GLY A 192 -9.22 -19.61 10.34
CA GLY A 192 -9.77 -20.95 10.12
C GLY A 192 -9.74 -21.80 11.40
N ARG A 193 -10.63 -22.81 11.45
CA ARG A 193 -10.47 -23.94 12.37
C ARG A 193 -9.57 -24.99 11.73
#